data_AF-V9M0A2-F1
#
_entry.id   AF-V9M0A2-F1
#
_cell.length_a   1.000
_cell.length_b   1.000
_cell.length_c   1.000
_cell.angle_alpha   90.00
_cell.angle_beta   90.00
_cell.angle_gamma   90.00
#
_symmetry.space_group_name_H-M   'P 1'
#
loop_
_entity.id
_entity.type
_entity.pdbx_description
1 polymer ?
#
loop_
_entity_poly.entity_id
_entity_poly.type
_entity_poly.pdbx_seq_one_letter_code
_entity_poly.pdbx_strand_id
1 'polypeptide(L)'
;RIIVYRDGVGDGQLHSVVNYEVAQIMDSIKSMGHDYMPKLSVVVKKRISSRFFAYIGGRVDNPPPGTIIDTEVTRPEWYDFYIVSQAVRIGSVSPTHYNVVYDTSGLKPDHMQRLTYKLCQYAHKLAFLVGQSIHREPNMKLDDLL
;
A
#
# COMPACT_ATOMS: atom_id res chain seq x y z
N ARG A 1 6.05 -7.75 14.30
CA ARG A 1 5.59 -8.03 12.92
C ARG A 1 6.07 -6.85 12.07
N ILE A 2 6.55 -7.10 10.87
CA ILE A 2 7.10 -6.08 9.97
C ILE A 2 6.28 -6.12 8.69
N ILE A 3 5.81 -4.96 8.23
CA ILE A 3 5.05 -4.83 6.98
C ILE A 3 5.78 -3.81 6.12
N VAL A 4 6.25 -4.25 4.96
CA VAL A 4 7.05 -3.44 4.05
C VAL A 4 6.19 -3.06 2.84
N TYR A 5 5.98 -1.76 2.62
CA TYR A 5 5.35 -1.26 1.41
C TYR A 5 6.40 -0.87 0.38
N ARG A 6 6.45 -1.62 -0.71
CA ARG A 6 7.42 -1.44 -1.80
C ARG A 6 6.75 -0.74 -2.98
N ASP A 7 7.15 0.50 -3.28
CA ASP A 7 6.68 1.27 -4.45
C ASP A 7 7.66 1.13 -5.63
N GLY A 8 7.22 1.34 -6.88
CA GLY A 8 8.11 1.39 -8.04
C GLY A 8 8.47 0.03 -8.66
N VAL A 9 7.54 -0.92 -8.64
CA VAL A 9 7.72 -2.28 -9.20
C VAL A 9 6.70 -2.52 -10.32
N GLY A 10 7.17 -2.98 -11.48
CA GLY A 10 6.32 -3.39 -12.60
C GLY A 10 5.76 -4.81 -12.44
N ASP A 11 4.73 -5.17 -13.21
CA ASP A 11 4.13 -6.53 -13.19
C ASP A 11 5.17 -7.65 -13.39
N GLY A 12 6.08 -7.48 -14.36
CA GLY A 12 7.11 -8.47 -14.66
C GLY A 12 8.18 -8.63 -13.58
N GLN A 13 8.20 -7.76 -12.57
CA GLN A 13 9.20 -7.74 -11.50
C GLN A 13 8.68 -8.31 -10.18
N LEU A 14 7.39 -8.66 -10.07
CA LEU A 14 6.81 -9.19 -8.83
C LEU A 14 7.56 -10.43 -8.33
N HIS A 15 7.84 -11.38 -9.22
CA HIS A 15 8.64 -12.57 -8.89
C HIS A 15 10.06 -12.22 -8.46
N SER A 16 10.68 -11.22 -9.08
CA SER A 16 12.02 -10.76 -8.69
C SER A 16 12.03 -10.18 -7.28
N VAL A 17 10.99 -9.43 -6.89
CA VAL A 17 10.84 -8.92 -5.52
C VAL A 17 10.74 -10.09 -4.53
N VAL A 18 9.92 -11.09 -4.83
CA VAL A 18 9.78 -12.28 -3.97
C VAL A 18 11.09 -13.06 -3.85
N ASN A 19 11.77 -13.32 -4.98
CA ASN A 19 12.93 -14.20 -5.00
C ASN A 19 14.19 -13.52 -4.43
N TYR A 20 14.35 -12.21 -4.63
CA TYR A 20 15.58 -11.50 -4.25
C TYR A 20 15.37 -10.54 -3.09
N GLU A 21 14.39 -9.63 -3.14
CA GLU A 21 14.23 -8.60 -2.11
C GLU A 21 13.73 -9.20 -0.79
N VAL A 22 12.73 -10.09 -0.82
CA VAL A 22 12.21 -10.72 0.40
C VAL A 22 13.28 -11.55 1.10
N ALA A 23 14.07 -12.33 0.35
CA ALA A 23 15.16 -13.12 0.91
C ALA A 23 16.21 -12.23 1.60
N GLN A 24 16.62 -11.14 0.94
CA GLN A 24 17.57 -10.18 1.51
C GLN A 24 17.03 -9.49 2.78
N ILE A 25 15.74 -9.14 2.80
CA ILE A 25 15.09 -8.57 4.00
C ILE A 25 15.13 -9.59 5.15
N MET A 26 14.78 -10.85 4.88
CA MET A 26 14.78 -11.92 5.88
C MET A 26 16.19 -12.19 6.42
N ASP A 27 17.21 -12.20 5.57
CA ASP A 27 18.60 -12.40 6.00
C ASP A 27 19.13 -11.21 6.79
N SER A 28 18.76 -9.99 6.41
CA SER A 28 19.06 -8.78 7.18
C SER A 28 18.43 -8.84 8.58
N ILE A 29 17.17 -9.29 8.68
CA ILE A 29 16.48 -9.49 9.96
C ILE A 29 17.19 -10.51 10.83
N LYS A 30 17.61 -11.66 10.27
CA LYS A 30 18.35 -12.69 11.01
C LYS A 30 19.69 -12.16 11.53
N SER A 31 20.35 -11.29 10.76
CA SER A 31 21.65 -10.72 11.17
C SER A 31 21.54 -9.80 12.39
N MET A 32 20.34 -9.27 12.70
CA MET A 32 20.11 -8.41 13.87
C MET A 32 20.01 -9.17 15.20
N GLY A 33 19.88 -10.50 15.20
CA GLY A 33 19.89 -11.30 16.44
C GLY A 33 19.41 -12.74 16.24
N HIS A 34 20.05 -13.69 16.94
CA HIS A 34 19.82 -15.14 16.76
C HIS A 34 18.38 -15.61 17.06
N ASP A 35 17.63 -14.91 17.91
CA ASP A 35 16.26 -15.29 18.30
C ASP A 35 15.18 -14.37 17.69
N TYR A 36 15.57 -13.40 16.86
CA TYR A 36 14.61 -12.44 16.31
C TYR A 36 14.00 -12.95 14.99
N MET A 37 12.85 -13.61 15.10
CA MET A 37 12.05 -14.07 13.95
C MET A 37 10.69 -13.34 13.88
N PRO A 38 10.67 -12.06 13.47
CA PRO A 38 9.41 -11.36 13.27
C PRO A 38 8.66 -11.93 12.07
N LYS A 39 7.33 -11.97 12.18
CA LYS A 39 6.49 -12.19 11.00
C LYS A 39 6.62 -11.01 10.03
N LEU A 40 6.81 -11.31 8.75
CA LEU A 40 7.01 -10.34 7.66
C LEU A 40 5.86 -10.41 6.65
N SER A 41 5.42 -9.24 6.19
CA SER A 41 4.59 -9.09 4.99
C SER A 41 5.23 -8.07 4.05
N VAL A 42 5.24 -8.35 2.76
CA VAL A 42 5.72 -7.42 1.73
C VAL A 42 4.56 -7.11 0.78
N VAL A 43 4.22 -5.83 0.70
CA VAL A 43 3.11 -5.31 -0.11
C VAL A 43 3.67 -4.40 -1.18
N VAL A 44 3.51 -4.78 -2.44
CA VAL A 44 3.92 -3.98 -3.59
C VAL A 44 2.81 -3.03 -3.97
N LYS A 45 3.14 -1.73 -4.01
CA LYS A 45 2.28 -0.66 -4.49
C LYS A 45 2.54 -0.43 -5.97
N LYS A 46 1.49 -0.45 -6.78
CA LYS A 46 1.55 -0.26 -8.23
C LYS A 46 0.71 0.93 -8.68
N ARG A 47 1.24 1.68 -9.65
CA ARG A 47 0.48 2.68 -10.40
C ARG A 47 -0.20 2.00 -11.58
N ILE A 48 -1.49 2.21 -11.72
CA ILE A 48 -2.31 1.58 -12.76
C ILE A 48 -3.13 2.60 -13.54
N SER A 49 -3.50 2.24 -14.77
CA SER A 49 -4.39 3.03 -15.64
C SER A 49 -5.87 2.72 -15.45
N SER A 50 -6.22 1.61 -14.78
CA SER A 50 -7.61 1.23 -14.55
C SER A 50 -8.35 2.30 -13.74
N ARG A 51 -9.64 2.47 -14.04
CA ARG A 51 -10.55 3.39 -13.36
C ARG A 51 -11.77 2.60 -12.91
N PHE A 52 -12.24 2.89 -11.70
CA PHE A 52 -13.46 2.30 -11.16
C PHE A 52 -14.51 3.38 -10.99
N PHE A 53 -15.76 2.99 -11.19
CA PHE A 53 -16.91 3.86 -11.02
C PHE A 53 -17.96 3.13 -10.19
N ALA A 54 -18.70 3.88 -9.38
CA ALA A 54 -19.79 3.38 -8.57
C ALA A 54 -21.11 3.93 -9.09
N TYR A 55 -22.16 3.12 -9.05
CA TYR A 55 -23.52 3.57 -9.35
C TYR A 55 -24.17 4.07 -8.05
N ILE A 56 -24.27 5.39 -7.89
CA ILE A 56 -24.72 6.05 -6.66
C ILE A 56 -25.90 6.95 -7.01
N GLY A 57 -27.08 6.69 -6.44
CA GLY A 57 -28.25 7.55 -6.64
C GLY A 57 -28.73 7.67 -8.10
N GLY A 58 -28.63 6.58 -8.87
CA GLY A 58 -29.09 6.56 -10.27
C GLY A 58 -28.06 7.10 -11.29
N ARG A 59 -26.88 7.52 -10.84
CA ARG A 59 -25.82 8.04 -11.70
C ARG A 59 -24.51 7.29 -11.50
N VAL A 60 -23.68 7.27 -12.54
CA VAL A 60 -22.30 6.81 -12.47
C VAL A 60 -21.45 7.93 -11.88
N ASP A 61 -20.74 7.64 -10.79
CA ASP A 61 -19.90 8.60 -10.07
C ASP A 61 -18.57 7.95 -9.64
N ASN A 62 -17.63 8.76 -9.16
CA ASN A 62 -16.41 8.23 -8.56
C ASN A 62 -16.75 7.47 -7.27
N PRO A 63 -16.10 6.32 -7.01
CA PRO A 63 -16.27 5.63 -5.73
C PRO A 63 -15.79 6.51 -4.57
N PRO A 64 -16.43 6.43 -3.39
CA PRO A 64 -16.02 7.21 -2.23
C PRO A 64 -14.62 6.78 -1.73
N PRO A 65 -13.85 7.67 -1.07
CA PRO A 65 -12.62 7.30 -0.40
C PRO A 65 -12.84 6.17 0.62
N GLY A 66 -11.91 5.22 0.67
CA GLY A 66 -12.05 4.00 1.46
C GLY A 66 -12.68 2.83 0.70
N THR A 67 -13.15 3.04 -0.54
CA THR A 67 -13.59 1.92 -1.39
C THR A 67 -12.43 0.96 -1.65
N ILE A 68 -12.66 -0.32 -1.34
CA ILE A 68 -11.76 -1.44 -1.61
C ILE A 68 -12.38 -2.28 -2.72
N ILE A 69 -11.57 -2.68 -3.69
CA ILE A 69 -11.96 -3.63 -4.74
C ILE A 69 -10.98 -4.81 -4.68
N ASP A 70 -11.46 -5.97 -4.29
CA ASP A 70 -10.66 -7.19 -4.10
C ASP A 70 -11.26 -8.43 -4.80
N THR A 71 -12.32 -8.23 -5.59
CA THR A 71 -13.05 -9.30 -6.29
C THR A 71 -13.19 -8.96 -7.79
N GLU A 72 -13.34 -9.98 -8.64
CA GLU A 72 -13.57 -9.94 -10.12
C GLU A 72 -12.43 -9.36 -10.99
N VAL A 73 -11.77 -8.29 -10.55
CA VAL A 73 -10.70 -7.60 -11.30
C VAL A 73 -9.30 -7.89 -10.75
N THR A 74 -9.22 -8.78 -9.78
CA THR A 74 -8.00 -9.27 -9.13
C THR A 74 -7.39 -10.44 -9.90
N ARG A 75 -6.09 -10.68 -9.70
CA ARG A 75 -5.41 -11.80 -10.37
C ARG A 75 -5.58 -13.07 -9.53
N PRO A 76 -6.06 -14.19 -10.10
CA PRO A 76 -6.23 -15.43 -9.33
C PRO A 76 -4.94 -15.95 -8.67
N GLU A 77 -3.79 -15.63 -9.27
CA GLU A 77 -2.47 -16.06 -8.78
C GLU A 77 -1.94 -15.21 -7.62
N TRP A 78 -2.47 -14.00 -7.42
CA TRP A 78 -1.92 -13.04 -6.47
C TRP A 78 -2.96 -12.60 -5.46
N TYR A 79 -2.52 -12.43 -4.21
CA TYR A 79 -3.33 -11.70 -3.25
C TYR A 79 -3.20 -10.19 -3.54
N ASP A 80 -4.13 -9.65 -4.31
CA ASP A 80 -4.15 -8.24 -4.68
C ASP A 80 -5.49 -7.55 -4.39
N PHE A 81 -5.43 -6.22 -4.26
CA PHE A 81 -6.61 -5.38 -4.05
C PHE A 81 -6.33 -3.95 -4.49
N TYR A 82 -7.39 -3.22 -4.80
CA TYR A 82 -7.37 -1.81 -5.14
C TYR A 82 -7.96 -0.98 -4.00
N ILE A 83 -7.38 0.18 -3.73
CA ILE A 83 -7.93 1.15 -2.78
C ILE A 83 -8.10 2.50 -3.46
N VAL A 84 -9.30 3.07 -3.32
CA VAL A 84 -9.56 4.48 -3.59
C VAL A 84 -9.26 5.26 -2.31
N SER A 85 -8.09 5.90 -2.26
CA SER A 85 -7.64 6.58 -1.03
C SER A 85 -8.17 8.01 -0.86
N GLN A 86 -8.51 8.69 -1.97
CA GLN A 86 -8.87 10.10 -1.98
C GLN A 86 -9.99 10.39 -2.98
N ALA A 87 -10.76 11.45 -2.72
CA ALA A 87 -11.76 11.95 -3.66
C ALA A 87 -11.13 13.01 -4.57
N VAL A 88 -11.61 13.09 -5.81
CA VAL A 88 -11.21 14.12 -6.77
C VAL A 88 -12.39 15.03 -7.09
N ARG A 89 -12.13 16.32 -7.29
CA ARG A 89 -13.19 17.31 -7.63
C ARG A 89 -13.56 17.30 -9.11
N ILE A 90 -12.59 17.00 -9.97
CA ILE A 90 -12.74 17.00 -11.43
C ILE A 90 -12.05 15.75 -11.98
N GLY A 91 -12.70 15.09 -12.93
CA GLY A 91 -12.19 13.87 -13.56
C GLY A 91 -12.48 12.59 -12.79
N SER A 92 -11.84 11.49 -13.20
CA SER A 92 -12.02 10.17 -12.60
C SER A 92 -10.92 9.86 -11.59
N VAL A 93 -11.28 9.21 -10.49
CA VAL A 93 -10.31 8.81 -9.47
C VAL A 93 -9.42 7.67 -9.94
N SER A 94 -8.11 7.80 -9.71
CA SER A 94 -7.14 6.73 -9.93
C SER A 94 -7.00 5.91 -8.64
N PRO A 95 -7.47 4.66 -8.59
CA PRO A 95 -7.20 3.76 -7.47
C PRO A 95 -5.70 3.44 -7.38
N THR A 96 -5.24 3.01 -6.20
CA THR A 96 -3.92 2.41 -6.04
C THR A 96 -4.05 0.90 -5.95
N HIS A 97 -3.22 0.17 -6.71
CA HIS A 97 -3.19 -1.29 -6.73
C HIS A 97 -2.13 -1.80 -5.76
N TYR A 98 -2.49 -2.76 -4.92
CA TYR A 98 -1.60 -3.39 -3.94
C TYR A 98 -1.56 -4.89 -4.18
N ASN A 99 -0.36 -5.45 -4.21
CA ASN A 99 -0.13 -6.90 -4.27
C ASN A 99 0.62 -7.33 -3.02
N VAL A 100 0.05 -8.23 -2.23
CA VAL A 100 0.74 -8.86 -1.12
C VAL A 100 1.54 -10.02 -1.69
N VAL A 101 2.83 -9.77 -1.95
CA VAL A 101 3.72 -10.72 -2.64
C VAL A 101 4.36 -11.72 -1.69
N TYR A 102 4.38 -11.41 -0.40
CA TYR A 102 4.85 -12.30 0.66
C TYR A 102 4.08 -12.00 1.95
N ASP A 103 3.57 -13.01 2.64
CA ASP A 103 2.92 -12.84 3.93
C ASP A 103 3.14 -14.04 4.87
N THR A 104 3.71 -13.75 6.04
CA THR A 104 3.79 -14.68 7.18
C THR A 104 3.11 -14.11 8.42
N SER A 105 2.46 -12.95 8.30
CA SER A 105 1.82 -12.24 9.43
C SER A 105 0.62 -13.00 9.99
N GLY A 106 -0.09 -13.74 9.14
CA GLY A 106 -1.39 -14.35 9.45
C GLY A 106 -2.49 -13.31 9.64
N LEU A 107 -2.32 -12.09 9.11
CA LEU A 107 -3.37 -11.09 9.09
C LEU A 107 -4.46 -11.52 8.12
N LYS A 108 -5.71 -11.37 8.53
CA LYS A 108 -6.84 -11.52 7.62
C LYS A 108 -6.77 -10.42 6.53
N PRO A 109 -7.24 -10.70 5.30
CA PRO A 109 -7.22 -9.72 4.23
C PRO A 109 -7.84 -8.36 4.60
N ASP A 110 -8.99 -8.35 5.27
CA ASP A 110 -9.65 -7.12 5.77
C ASP A 110 -8.73 -6.27 6.67
N HIS A 111 -7.93 -6.91 7.52
CA HIS A 111 -6.98 -6.18 8.38
C HIS A 111 -5.83 -5.55 7.57
N MET A 112 -5.31 -6.26 6.56
CA MET A 112 -4.26 -5.74 5.68
C MET A 112 -4.77 -4.56 4.85
N GLN A 113 -5.98 -4.66 4.30
CA GLN A 113 -6.63 -3.59 3.53
C GLN A 113 -6.87 -2.35 4.40
N ARG A 114 -7.44 -2.53 5.61
CA ARG A 114 -7.66 -1.42 6.56
C ARG A 114 -6.37 -0.75 7.01
N LEU A 115 -5.33 -1.55 7.29
CA LEU A 115 -4.02 -1.01 7.65
C LEU A 115 -3.46 -0.17 6.50
N THR A 116 -3.50 -0.71 5.27
CA THR A 116 -3.04 -0.03 4.06
C THR A 116 -3.76 1.30 3.87
N TYR A 117 -5.08 1.33 3.99
CA TYR A 117 -5.87 2.56 3.88
C TYR A 117 -5.48 3.60 4.93
N LYS A 118 -5.34 3.21 6.20
CA LYS A 118 -4.93 4.12 7.28
C LYS A 118 -3.54 4.70 7.03
N LEU A 119 -2.57 3.89 6.62
CA LEU A 119 -1.20 4.34 6.33
C LEU A 119 -1.16 5.34 5.16
N CYS A 120 -1.97 5.14 4.12
CA CYS A 120 -2.10 6.12 3.04
C CYS A 120 -2.59 7.48 3.54
N GLN A 121 -3.53 7.50 4.48
CA GLN A 121 -4.05 8.74 5.05
C GLN A 121 -2.99 9.50 5.85
N TYR A 122 -2.13 8.79 6.60
CA TYR A 122 -1.00 9.40 7.32
C TYR A 122 0.06 9.95 6.36
N ALA A 123 0.48 9.16 5.38
CA ALA A 123 1.47 9.59 4.38
C ALA A 123 0.99 10.82 3.60
N HIS A 124 -0.29 10.86 3.23
CA HIS A 124 -0.88 12.02 2.57
C HIS A 124 -0.85 13.27 3.46
N LYS A 125 -1.23 13.15 4.74
CA LYS A 125 -1.17 14.28 5.69
C LYS A 125 0.25 14.80 5.89
N LEU A 126 1.22 13.91 6.03
CA LEU A 126 2.63 14.28 6.18
C LEU A 126 3.16 15.00 4.93
N ALA A 127 2.92 14.43 3.75
CA ALA A 127 3.34 15.03 2.48
C ALA A 127 2.67 16.40 2.25
N PHE A 128 1.38 16.54 2.60
CA PHE A 128 0.66 17.80 2.52
C PHE A 128 1.29 18.85 3.44
N LEU A 129 1.55 18.52 4.71
CA LEU A 129 2.19 19.44 5.67
C LEU A 129 3.57 19.89 5.18
N VAL A 130 4.42 18.94 4.75
CA VAL A 130 5.76 19.26 4.27
C VAL A 130 5.71 20.13 3.01
N GLY A 131 4.86 19.75 2.05
CA GLY A 131 4.78 20.39 0.73
C GLY A 131 4.06 21.74 0.71
N GLN A 132 3.14 22.01 1.63
CA GLN A 132 2.36 23.27 1.67
C GLN A 132 2.85 24.26 2.72
N SER A 133 3.60 23.81 3.74
CA SER A 133 3.92 24.66 4.89
C SER A 133 5.41 24.68 5.23
N ILE A 134 6.14 23.58 5.02
CA ILE A 134 7.53 23.49 5.46
C ILE A 134 8.49 23.86 4.32
N HIS A 135 8.26 23.37 3.09
CA HIS A 135 9.11 23.59 1.90
C HIS A 135 10.61 23.27 2.10
N ARG A 136 10.93 22.46 3.11
CA ARG A 136 12.28 21.95 3.44
C ARG A 136 12.13 20.58 4.11
N GLU A 137 13.22 19.85 4.26
CA GLU A 137 13.20 18.58 5.01
C GLU A 137 12.79 18.82 6.47
N PRO A 138 11.88 17.99 7.02
CA PRO A 138 11.49 18.09 8.42
C PRO A 138 12.68 17.80 9.35
N ASN A 139 12.62 18.36 10.56
CA ASN A 139 13.70 18.22 11.53
C ASN A 139 13.74 16.79 12.09
N MET A 140 14.91 16.15 12.05
CA MET A 140 15.12 14.77 12.53
C MET A 140 14.68 14.54 13.99
N LYS A 141 14.60 15.59 14.81
CA LYS A 141 14.07 15.49 16.19
C LYS A 141 12.57 15.18 16.27
N LEU A 142 11.85 15.22 15.14
CA LEU A 142 10.42 14.95 15.06
C LEU A 142 10.12 13.56 14.46
N ASP A 143 11.14 12.76 14.12
CA ASP A 143 10.96 11.46 13.45
C ASP A 143 10.07 10.48 14.27
N ASP A 144 10.06 10.62 15.59
CA ASP A 144 9.28 9.77 16.52
C ASP A 144 7.98 10.44 17.05
N LEU A 145 7.64 11.64 16.57
CA LEU A 145 6.49 12.42 17.06
C LEU A 145 5.44 12.58 15.95
N LEU A 146 4.28 11.94 16.13
CA LEU A 146 3.09 12.09 15.29
C LEU A 146 2.10 13.11 15.86
#